data_AF-A0A0E3L380-F1
#
_entry.id   AF-A0A0E3L380-F1
#
_cell.length_a   1.000
_cell.length_b   1.000
_cell.length_c   1.000
_cell.angle_alpha   90.00
_cell.angle_beta   90.00
_cell.angle_gamma   90.00
#
_symmetry.space_group_name_H-M   'P 1'
#
loop_
_entity.id
_entity.type
_entity.pdbx_description
1 polymer ?
#
loop_
_entity_poly.entity_id
_entity_poly.type
_entity_poly.pdbx_seq_one_letter_code
_entity_poly.pdbx_strand_id
1 'polypeptide(L)'
;MGRTISGALIGLVCTLIFYFIPFVNSVAPLLGGLLAGYYADGGFGGGLKSGVLMTIFMIIPGFLLGGILGVVLRDTPVLGGFVAASALIFTVVIVAHTAITGIIGSVVGALLAGRKMV
;
A
#
# COMPACT_ATOMS: atom_id res chain seq x y z
N MET A 1 -8.26 15.03 11.08
CA MET A 1 -7.83 14.62 9.72
C MET A 1 -6.32 14.72 9.51
N GLY A 2 -5.63 15.78 9.93
CA GLY A 2 -4.18 15.94 9.69
C GLY A 2 -3.30 14.77 10.18
N ARG A 3 -3.62 14.18 11.35
CA ARG A 3 -2.92 13.00 11.87
C ARG A 3 -3.16 11.72 11.04
N THR A 4 -4.36 11.56 10.49
CA THR A 4 -4.70 10.43 9.60
C THR A 4 -3.97 10.51 8.26
N ILE A 5 -3.84 11.73 7.71
CA ILE A 5 -3.09 12.00 6.48
C ILE A 5 -1.59 11.78 6.72
N SER A 6 -1.04 12.31 7.82
CA SER A 6 0.37 12.08 8.19
C SER A 6 0.65 10.60 8.44
N GLY A 7 -0.25 9.89 9.13
CA GLY A 7 -0.15 8.44 9.33
C GLY A 7 -0.11 7.68 8.01
N ALA A 8 -1.03 7.99 7.08
CA ALA A 8 -1.04 7.36 5.76
C ALA A 8 0.25 7.64 4.95
N LEU A 9 0.80 8.86 5.03
CA LEU A 9 2.08 9.22 4.42
C LEU A 9 3.26 8.45 5.03
N ILE A 10 3.32 8.36 6.36
CA ILE A 10 4.36 7.59 7.06
C ILE A 10 4.27 6.11 6.67
N GLY A 11 3.07 5.53 6.67
CA GLY A 11 2.87 4.15 6.23
C GLY A 11 3.28 3.91 4.79
N LEU A 12 2.97 4.85 3.88
CA LEU A 12 3.42 4.77 2.49
C LEU A 12 4.95 4.77 2.39
N VAL A 13 5.63 5.71 3.06
CA VAL A 13 7.09 5.80 3.04
C VAL A 13 7.72 4.54 3.62
N CYS A 14 7.20 4.03 4.75
CA CYS A 14 7.66 2.79 5.36
C CYS A 14 7.44 1.59 4.44
N THR A 15 6.28 1.46 3.82
CA THR A 15 6.02 0.39 2.85
C THR A 15 6.99 0.47 1.66
N LEU A 16 7.25 1.67 1.15
CA LEU A 16 8.23 1.88 0.07
C LEU A 16 9.63 1.42 0.48
N ILE A 17 10.07 1.75 1.69
CA ILE A 17 11.36 1.30 2.24
C ILE A 17 11.37 -0.23 2.38
N PHE A 18 10.30 -0.83 2.91
CA PHE A 18 10.21 -2.27 3.10
C PHE A 18 10.16 -3.06 1.78
N TYR A 19 9.68 -2.46 0.68
CA TYR A 19 9.74 -3.06 -0.65
C TYR A 19 11.19 -3.32 -1.12
N PHE A 20 12.17 -2.52 -0.67
CA PHE A 20 13.59 -2.72 -1.01
C PHE A 20 14.26 -3.85 -0.23
N ILE A 21 13.63 -4.35 0.84
CA ILE A 21 14.19 -5.42 1.66
C ILE A 21 13.68 -6.77 1.09
N PRO A 22 14.56 -7.62 0.53
CA PRO A 22 14.16 -8.96 0.11
C PRO A 22 13.60 -9.73 1.31
N PHE A 23 12.58 -10.58 1.07
CA PHE A 23 11.73 -11.27 2.07
C PHE A 23 10.65 -10.43 2.77
N VAL A 24 10.86 -9.14 3.02
CA VAL A 24 9.87 -8.29 3.71
C VAL A 24 8.83 -7.69 2.74
N ASN A 25 9.17 -7.64 1.46
CA ASN A 25 8.33 -7.11 0.38
C ASN A 25 6.87 -7.63 0.42
N SER A 26 6.64 -8.92 0.65
CA SER A 26 5.28 -9.50 0.70
C SER A 26 4.45 -9.04 1.91
N VAL A 27 5.08 -8.58 2.98
CA VAL A 27 4.45 -8.08 4.22
C VAL A 27 4.63 -6.58 4.40
N ALA A 28 5.35 -5.92 3.50
CA ALA A 28 5.60 -4.47 3.50
C ALA A 28 4.31 -3.63 3.60
N PRO A 29 3.20 -3.98 2.92
CA PRO A 29 1.96 -3.21 3.02
C PRO A 29 1.32 -3.36 4.40
N LEU A 30 1.42 -4.55 5.00
CA LEU A 30 0.91 -4.82 6.34
C LEU A 30 1.69 -4.03 7.40
N LEU A 31 3.02 -3.98 7.30
CA LEU A 31 3.87 -3.24 8.23
C LEU A 31 3.70 -1.72 8.11
N GLY A 32 3.67 -1.19 6.88
CA GLY A 32 3.41 0.24 6.68
C GLY A 32 1.99 0.62 7.05
N GLY A 33 1.00 -0.26 6.79
CA GLY A 33 -0.35 -0.13 7.29
C GLY A 33 -0.37 -0.02 8.82
N LEU A 34 0.31 -0.94 9.51
CA LEU A 34 0.41 -0.94 10.97
C LEU A 34 0.98 0.37 11.51
N LEU A 35 2.05 0.88 10.92
CA LEU A 35 2.62 2.17 11.31
C LEU A 35 1.68 3.34 11.02
N ALA A 36 0.98 3.33 9.88
CA ALA A 36 0.00 4.35 9.54
C ALA A 36 -1.15 4.40 10.54
N GLY A 37 -1.71 3.25 10.86
CA GLY A 37 -2.79 3.12 11.84
C GLY A 37 -2.34 3.53 13.23
N TYR A 38 -1.15 3.10 13.64
CA TYR A 38 -0.59 3.44 14.95
C TYR A 38 -0.37 4.95 15.12
N TYR A 39 0.10 5.64 14.07
CA TYR A 39 0.31 7.09 14.11
C TYR A 39 -0.98 7.92 13.94
N ALA A 40 -1.97 7.37 13.22
CA ALA A 40 -3.25 8.03 12.98
C ALA A 40 -4.12 8.13 14.24
N ASP A 41 -3.89 7.25 15.22
CA ASP A 41 -4.33 7.36 16.61
C ASP A 41 -5.83 7.65 16.79
N GLY A 42 -6.67 6.71 16.35
CA GLY A 42 -8.13 6.90 16.30
C GLY A 42 -8.97 5.63 16.40
N GLY A 43 -8.42 4.55 17.00
CA GLY A 43 -9.09 3.25 17.12
C GLY A 43 -9.48 2.64 15.77
N PHE A 44 -10.50 1.78 15.75
CA PHE A 44 -10.92 1.07 14.54
C PHE A 44 -11.27 2.01 13.38
N GLY A 45 -12.03 3.08 13.64
CA GLY A 45 -12.44 4.05 12.62
C GLY A 45 -11.27 4.88 12.07
N GLY A 46 -10.30 5.24 12.91
CA GLY A 46 -9.07 5.91 12.48
C GLY A 46 -8.17 5.00 11.64
N GLY A 47 -8.03 3.74 12.05
CA GLY A 47 -7.27 2.71 11.32
C GLY A 47 -7.86 2.40 9.95
N LEU A 48 -9.18 2.27 9.84
CA LEU A 48 -9.85 2.05 8.56
C LEU A 48 -9.64 3.24 7.61
N LYS A 49 -9.86 4.47 8.09
CA LYS A 49 -9.66 5.68 7.27
C LYS A 49 -8.21 5.84 6.84
N SER A 50 -7.26 5.59 7.74
CA SER A 50 -5.82 5.68 7.43
C SER A 50 -5.39 4.60 6.43
N GLY A 51 -5.89 3.37 6.57
CA GLY A 51 -5.57 2.26 5.66
C GLY A 51 -6.13 2.47 4.25
N VAL A 52 -7.37 2.95 4.14
CA VAL A 52 -7.95 3.33 2.84
C VAL A 52 -7.16 4.47 2.20
N LEU A 53 -6.80 5.49 2.98
CA LEU A 53 -6.05 6.64 2.48
C LEU A 53 -4.63 6.25 2.03
N MET A 54 -3.96 5.39 2.79
CA MET A 54 -2.65 4.81 2.41
C MET A 54 -2.75 3.99 1.12
N THR A 55 -3.81 3.19 0.97
CA THR A 55 -4.05 2.40 -0.25
C THR A 55 -4.20 3.32 -1.47
N ILE A 56 -5.00 4.38 -1.34
CA ILE A 56 -5.17 5.38 -2.41
C ILE A 56 -3.82 6.00 -2.79
N PHE A 57 -2.99 6.35 -1.80
CA PHE A 57 -1.67 6.89 -2.08
C PHE A 57 -0.70 5.87 -2.69
N MET A 58 -0.81 4.58 -2.37
CA MET A 58 0.00 3.51 -2.97
C MET A 58 -0.40 3.17 -4.41
N ILE A 59 -1.65 3.41 -4.80
CA ILE A 59 -2.10 3.20 -6.18
C ILE A 59 -1.35 4.13 -7.14
N ILE A 60 -1.06 5.37 -6.73
CA ILE A 60 -0.38 6.38 -7.57
C ILE A 60 0.99 5.89 -8.07
N PRO A 61 1.96 5.52 -7.21
CA PRO A 61 3.25 4.99 -7.65
C PRO A 61 3.10 3.64 -8.37
N GLY A 62 2.14 2.78 -7.99
CA GLY A 62 1.89 1.52 -8.68
C GLY A 62 1.45 1.72 -10.14
N PHE A 63 0.53 2.65 -10.39
CA PHE A 63 0.07 3.01 -11.73
C PHE A 63 1.16 3.72 -12.54
N LEU A 64 1.95 4.61 -11.91
CA LEU A 64 3.09 5.25 -12.56
C LEU A 64 4.12 4.23 -13.02
N LEU A 65 4.56 3.34 -12.12
CA LEU A 65 5.56 2.32 -12.45
C LEU A 65 5.02 1.30 -13.47
N GLY A 66 3.79 0.82 -13.30
CA GLY A 66 3.15 -0.11 -14.23
C GLY A 66 2.93 0.51 -15.61
N GLY A 67 2.51 1.78 -15.66
CA GLY A 67 2.34 2.54 -16.90
C GLY A 67 3.65 2.77 -17.64
N ILE A 68 4.72 3.16 -16.93
CA ILE A 68 6.06 3.33 -17.50
C ILE A 68 6.57 1.99 -18.06
N LEU A 69 6.45 0.90 -17.31
CA LEU A 69 6.86 -0.43 -17.77
C LEU A 69 6.08 -0.86 -19.02
N GLY A 70 4.78 -0.57 -19.07
CA GLY A 70 3.93 -0.83 -20.24
C GLY A 70 4.34 -0.01 -21.48
N VAL A 71 4.78 1.24 -21.30
CA VAL A 71 5.30 2.06 -22.41
C VAL A 71 6.66 1.55 -22.88
N VAL A 72 7.56 1.16 -21.97
CA VAL A 72 8.91 0.67 -22.30
C VAL A 72 8.85 -0.66 -23.05
N LEU A 73 7.93 -1.56 -22.72
CA LEU A 73 7.80 -2.86 -23.39
C LEU A 73 6.89 -2.83 -24.63
N ARG A 74 6.37 -1.66 -25.02
CA ARG A 74 5.41 -1.51 -26.13
C ARG A 74 5.94 -2.00 -27.47
N ASP A 75 7.24 -1.85 -27.73
CA ASP A 75 7.87 -2.17 -29.02
C ASP A 75 8.40 -3.61 -29.12
N THR A 76 8.18 -4.44 -28.10
CA THR A 76 8.66 -5.83 -28.11
C THR A 76 7.56 -6.77 -28.62
N PRO A 77 7.66 -7.36 -29.82
CA PRO A 77 6.66 -8.31 -30.31
C PRO A 77 6.57 -9.53 -29.38
N VAL A 78 5.36 -10.07 -29.19
CA VAL A 78 5.00 -11.13 -28.21
C VAL A 78 4.98 -10.66 -26.75
N LEU A 79 6.03 -9.98 -26.29
CA LEU A 79 6.12 -9.47 -24.92
C LEU A 79 5.12 -8.33 -24.68
N GLY A 80 4.95 -7.36 -25.59
CA GLY A 80 4.05 -6.22 -25.38
C GLY A 80 2.58 -6.59 -25.20
N GLY A 81 2.06 -7.53 -26.00
CA GLY A 81 0.67 -8.00 -25.90
C GLY A 81 0.41 -8.90 -24.69
N PHE A 82 1.34 -9.82 -24.40
CA PHE A 82 1.23 -10.70 -23.24
C PHE A 82 1.43 -9.92 -21.93
N VAL A 83 2.40 -9.01 -21.89
CA VAL A 83 2.66 -8.13 -20.74
C VAL A 83 1.51 -7.13 -20.56
N ALA A 84 0.93 -6.54 -21.60
CA ALA A 84 -0.20 -5.62 -21.42
C ALA A 84 -1.44 -6.31 -20.81
N ALA A 85 -1.80 -7.50 -21.30
CA ALA A 85 -2.94 -8.26 -20.79
C ALA A 85 -2.68 -8.83 -19.38
N SER A 86 -1.49 -9.40 -19.16
CA SER A 86 -1.13 -9.97 -17.85
C SER A 86 -0.81 -8.90 -16.81
N ALA A 87 -0.23 -7.76 -17.19
CA ALA A 87 0.06 -6.65 -16.29
C ALA A 87 -1.23 -6.08 -15.70
N LEU A 88 -2.35 -6.04 -16.44
CA LEU A 88 -3.63 -5.63 -15.87
C LEU A 88 -4.07 -6.57 -14.74
N ILE A 89 -4.02 -7.88 -14.98
CA ILE A 89 -4.41 -8.90 -13.99
C ILE A 89 -3.47 -8.84 -12.78
N PHE A 90 -2.15 -8.82 -13.00
CA PHE A 90 -1.17 -8.73 -11.92
C PHE A 90 -1.30 -7.41 -11.15
N THR A 91 -1.56 -6.30 -11.83
CA THR A 91 -1.77 -4.99 -11.16
C THR A 91 -2.99 -5.05 -10.27
N VAL A 92 -4.12 -5.57 -10.75
CA VAL A 92 -5.34 -5.71 -9.93
C VAL A 92 -5.09 -6.63 -8.72
N VAL A 93 -4.42 -7.77 -8.92
CA VAL A 93 -4.11 -8.71 -7.83
C VAL A 93 -3.17 -8.07 -6.80
N ILE A 94 -2.12 -7.38 -7.24
CA ILE A 94 -1.16 -6.70 -6.36
C ILE A 94 -1.85 -5.57 -5.62
N VAL A 95 -2.66 -4.75 -6.29
CA VAL A 95 -3.44 -3.66 -5.67
C VAL A 95 -4.44 -4.22 -4.65
N ALA A 96 -5.15 -5.30 -4.98
CA ALA A 96 -6.07 -5.94 -4.04
C ALA A 96 -5.32 -6.49 -2.81
N HIS A 97 -4.20 -7.17 -3.02
CA HIS A 97 -3.39 -7.71 -1.93
C HIS A 97 -2.83 -6.61 -1.02
N THR A 98 -2.23 -5.57 -1.60
CA THR A 98 -1.69 -4.41 -0.87
C THR A 98 -2.79 -3.64 -0.14
N ALA A 99 -3.96 -3.46 -0.74
CA ALA A 99 -5.11 -2.82 -0.11
C ALA A 99 -5.60 -3.61 1.10
N ILE A 100 -5.84 -4.91 0.93
CA ILE A 100 -6.37 -5.77 2.00
C ILE A 100 -5.37 -5.83 3.16
N THR A 101 -4.10 -6.14 2.87
CA THR A 101 -3.06 -6.29 3.90
C THR A 101 -2.72 -4.95 4.57
N GLY A 102 -2.69 -3.85 3.82
CA GLY A 102 -2.46 -2.51 4.35
C GLY A 102 -3.60 -2.00 5.24
N ILE A 103 -4.86 -2.26 4.85
CA ILE A 103 -6.03 -1.92 5.69
C ILE A 103 -6.02 -2.75 6.98
N ILE A 104 -5.74 -4.05 6.90
CA ILE A 104 -5.63 -4.92 8.09
C ILE A 104 -4.53 -4.41 9.02
N GLY A 105 -3.34 -4.15 8.48
CA GLY A 105 -2.23 -3.57 9.23
C GLY A 105 -2.64 -2.29 9.94
N SER A 106 -3.26 -1.34 9.22
CA SER A 106 -3.70 -0.06 9.77
C SER A 106 -4.78 -0.17 10.83
N VAL A 107 -5.73 -1.09 10.68
CA VAL A 107 -6.71 -1.35 11.74
C VAL A 107 -6.02 -1.91 13.00
N VAL A 108 -5.12 -2.88 12.84
CA VAL A 108 -4.36 -3.46 13.97
C VAL A 108 -3.50 -2.40 14.67
N GLY A 109 -2.79 -1.57 13.90
CA GLY A 109 -1.95 -0.49 14.41
C GLY A 109 -2.76 0.54 15.21
N ALA A 110 -3.91 0.95 14.68
CA ALA A 110 -4.77 1.92 15.36
C ALA A 110 -5.43 1.37 16.62
N LEU A 111 -5.74 0.06 16.66
CA LEU A 111 -6.22 -0.61 17.87
C LEU A 111 -5.12 -0.72 18.94
N LEU A 112 -3.89 -1.00 18.54
CA LEU A 112 -2.73 -1.04 19.44
C LEU A 112 -2.44 0.34 20.05
N ALA A 113 -2.51 1.41 19.25
CA ALA A 113 -2.35 2.77 19.73
C ALA A 113 -3.48 3.17 20.69
N GLY A 114 -4.72 2.81 20.37
CA GLY A 114 -5.89 3.03 21.24
C GLY A 114 -5.79 2.35 22.61
N ARG A 115 -5.17 1.15 22.70
CA ARG A 115 -4.92 0.47 23.98
C ARG A 115 -3.86 1.14 24.85
N LYS A 116 -3.01 2.00 24.29
CA LYS A 116 -1.97 2.72 25.03
C LYS A 116 -2.48 3.99 25.72
N MET A 117 -3.66 4.47 25.34
CA MET A 117 -4.30 5.67 25.89
C MET A 117 -5.37 5.38 26.95
N VAL A 118 -5.57 4.11 27.33
CA VAL A 118 -6.40 3.67 28.47
C VAL A 118 -5.46 3.21 29.58
#